data_AF-A0A9D4E1S8-F1
#
_entry.id   AF-A0A9D4E1S8-F1
#
_cell.length_a   1.000
_cell.length_b   1.000
_cell.length_c   1.000
_cell.angle_alpha   90.00
_cell.angle_beta   90.00
_cell.angle_gamma   90.00
#
_symmetry.space_group_name_H-M   'P 1'
#
loop_
_entity.id
_entity.type
_entity.pdbx_description
1 polymer ?
#
loop_
_entity_poly.entity_id
_entity_poly.type
_entity_poly.pdbx_seq_one_letter_code
_entity_poly.pdbx_strand_id
1 'polypeptide(L)'
;MNVVHKHLFATITNCMKRYDSNLNKKNRNLVDTRLENLHVRAEYEENLLGSRKELSKLNDFSTPLERLQCLRHVVTLRTRPVEAAKSDDSKRDGGYLLDLVEYRL
;
A
#
# COMPACT_ATOMS: atom_id res chain seq x y z
N MET A 1 -17.30 11.70 -10.85
CA MET A 1 -16.71 11.55 -9.49
C MET A 1 -15.65 12.59 -9.12
N ASN A 2 -15.00 13.28 -10.08
CA ASN A 2 -13.86 14.15 -9.80
C ASN A 2 -14.21 15.46 -9.03
N VAL A 3 -15.39 16.05 -9.27
CA VAL A 3 -15.78 17.32 -8.61
C VAL A 3 -16.10 17.15 -7.12
N VAL A 4 -16.83 16.08 -6.78
CA VAL A 4 -17.14 15.72 -5.37
C VAL A 4 -15.86 15.38 -4.63
N HIS A 5 -14.98 14.57 -5.23
CA HIS A 5 -13.66 14.28 -4.67
C HIS A 5 -12.87 15.55 -4.39
N LYS A 6 -12.73 16.47 -5.36
CA LYS A 6 -11.98 17.72 -5.16
C LYS A 6 -12.47 18.55 -3.96
N HIS A 7 -13.79 18.73 -3.80
CA HIS A 7 -14.34 19.56 -2.73
C HIS A 7 -14.32 18.86 -1.36
N LEU A 8 -14.77 17.60 -1.33
CA LEU A 8 -14.82 16.84 -0.10
C LEU A 8 -13.42 16.50 0.40
N PHE A 9 -12.54 16.06 -0.50
CA PHE A 9 -11.18 15.68 -0.14
C PHE A 9 -10.36 16.88 0.34
N ALA A 10 -10.48 18.04 -0.28
CA ALA A 10 -9.83 19.26 0.22
C ALA A 10 -10.28 19.61 1.65
N THR A 11 -11.57 19.49 1.94
CA THR A 11 -12.14 19.73 3.28
C THR A 11 -11.60 18.71 4.29
N ILE A 12 -11.65 17.42 3.96
CA ILE A 12 -11.13 16.35 4.82
C ILE A 12 -9.63 16.53 5.06
N THR A 13 -8.85 16.80 4.01
CA THR A 13 -7.42 17.08 4.13
C THR A 13 -7.18 18.25 5.07
N ASN A 14 -7.96 19.33 4.97
CA ASN A 14 -7.86 20.47 5.88
C ASN A 14 -8.10 20.07 7.35
N CYS A 15 -9.11 19.23 7.62
CA CYS A 15 -9.36 18.71 8.97
C CYS A 15 -8.23 17.79 9.48
N MET A 16 -7.59 17.04 8.58
CA MET A 16 -6.54 16.06 8.92
C MET A 16 -5.13 16.62 8.90
N LYS A 17 -4.92 17.86 8.43
CA LYS A 17 -3.61 18.54 8.29
C LYS A 17 -2.68 18.37 9.50
N ARG A 18 -3.22 18.50 10.72
CA ARG A 18 -2.43 18.36 11.95
C ARG A 18 -1.88 16.94 12.11
N TYR A 19 -2.71 15.94 11.83
CA TYR A 19 -2.32 14.53 11.90
C TYR A 19 -1.32 14.19 10.80
N ASP A 20 -1.58 14.62 9.57
CA ASP A 20 -0.67 14.42 8.44
C ASP A 20 0.70 15.05 8.69
N SER A 21 0.74 16.27 9.23
CA SER A 21 1.99 16.94 9.60
C SER A 21 2.76 16.18 10.69
N ASN A 22 2.06 15.69 11.72
CA ASN A 22 2.67 14.89 12.77
C ASN A 22 3.24 13.56 12.24
N LEU A 23 2.48 12.86 11.39
CA LEU A 23 2.95 11.64 10.73
C LEU A 23 4.15 11.92 9.81
N ASN A 24 4.11 12.99 9.03
CA ASN A 24 5.24 13.39 8.18
C ASN A 24 6.49 13.77 9.00
N LYS A 25 6.33 14.33 10.20
CA LYS A 25 7.46 14.58 11.11
C LYS A 25 8.04 13.27 11.63
N LYS A 26 7.20 12.34 12.09
CA LYS A 26 7.64 11.00 12.52
C LYS A 26 8.35 10.25 11.40
N ASN A 27 7.79 10.27 10.19
CA ASN A 27 8.38 9.62 9.03
C ASN A 27 9.77 10.19 8.69
N ARG A 28 9.95 11.51 8.76
CA ARG A 28 11.26 12.16 8.58
C ARG A 28 12.28 11.75 9.65
N ASN A 29 11.85 11.61 10.91
CA ASN A 29 12.73 11.14 11.98
C ASN A 29 13.12 9.65 11.83
N LEU A 30 12.41 8.90 10.99
CA LEU A 30 12.68 7.48 10.72
C LEU A 30 13.44 7.27 9.41
N VAL A 31 13.88 8.33 8.72
CA VAL A 31 14.55 8.23 7.41
C VAL A 31 15.82 7.36 7.45
N ASP A 32 16.54 7.38 8.58
CA ASP A 32 17.77 6.62 8.77
C ASP A 32 17.53 5.19 9.29
N THR A 33 16.27 4.76 9.40
CA THR A 33 15.91 3.41 9.83
C THR A 33 16.32 2.42 8.75
N ARG A 34 17.32 1.59 9.06
CA ARG A 34 17.76 0.49 8.18
C ARG A 34 16.80 -0.67 8.25
N LEU A 35 16.69 -1.40 7.14
CA LEU A 35 15.84 -2.57 7.03
C LEU A 35 16.24 -3.68 8.01
N GLU A 36 17.55 -3.84 8.23
CA GLU A 36 18.15 -4.77 9.19
C GLU A 36 17.59 -4.57 10.61
N ASN A 37 17.28 -3.34 11.00
CA ASN A 37 16.75 -3.01 12.33
C ASN A 37 15.25 -3.37 12.49
N LEU A 38 14.55 -3.63 11.39
CA LEU A 38 13.12 -3.94 11.36
C LEU A 38 12.83 -5.44 11.47
N HIS A 39 13.86 -6.30 11.52
CA HIS A 39 13.75 -7.76 11.62
C HIS A 39 12.79 -8.36 10.57
N VAL A 40 12.78 -7.80 9.36
CA VAL A 40 12.01 -8.34 8.23
C VAL A 40 12.68 -9.63 7.76
N ARG A 41 11.91 -10.69 7.54
CA ARG A 41 12.46 -11.93 6.97
C ARG A 41 12.91 -11.67 5.54
N ALA A 42 14.09 -12.18 5.17
CA ALA A 42 14.71 -12.00 3.85
C ALA A 42 13.76 -12.31 2.68
N GLU A 43 12.90 -13.32 2.83
CA GLU A 43 11.92 -13.75 1.82
C GLU A 43 10.84 -12.70 1.47
N TYR A 44 10.71 -11.62 2.24
CA TYR A 44 9.79 -10.50 1.97
C TYR A 44 10.52 -9.19 1.63
N GLU A 45 11.86 -9.15 1.67
CA GLU A 45 12.61 -7.91 1.44
C GLU A 45 12.47 -7.41 0.00
N GLU A 46 12.49 -8.31 -0.99
CA GLU A 46 12.35 -7.93 -2.40
C GLU A 46 10.98 -7.28 -2.70
N ASN A 47 9.94 -7.66 -1.95
CA ASN A 47 8.59 -7.11 -2.08
C ASN A 47 8.44 -5.68 -1.52
N LEU A 48 9.43 -5.19 -0.76
CA LEU A 48 9.37 -3.85 -0.16
C LEU A 48 9.38 -2.75 -1.22
N LEU A 49 10.19 -2.92 -2.26
CA LEU A 49 10.28 -1.93 -3.34
C LEU A 49 8.99 -1.89 -4.16
N GLY A 50 8.44 -3.05 -4.51
CA GLY A 50 7.17 -3.16 -5.24
C GLY A 50 6.01 -2.58 -4.45
N SER A 51 5.87 -2.96 -3.19
CA SER A 51 4.82 -2.44 -2.31
C SER A 51 4.95 -0.93 -2.05
N ARG A 52 6.17 -0.39 -1.95
CA ARG A 52 6.40 1.06 -1.83
C ARG A 52 6.00 1.82 -3.10
N LYS A 53 6.33 1.30 -4.29
CA LYS A 53 5.91 1.87 -5.59
C LYS A 53 4.40 1.85 -5.75
N GLU A 54 3.74 0.81 -5.29
CA GLU A 54 2.28 0.76 -5.34
C GLU A 54 1.66 1.76 -4.36
N LEU A 55 2.17 1.81 -3.12
CA LEU A 55 1.66 2.73 -2.10
C LEU A 55 1.79 4.20 -2.51
N SER A 56 2.80 4.57 -3.31
CA SER A 56 2.94 5.95 -3.80
C SER A 56 1.80 6.41 -4.71
N LYS A 57 1.08 5.46 -5.34
CA LYS A 57 -0.08 5.77 -6.21
C LYS A 57 -1.35 6.09 -5.42
N LEU A 58 -1.37 5.86 -4.10
CA LEU A 58 -2.59 5.98 -3.28
C LEU A 58 -3.29 7.33 -3.43
N ASN A 59 -2.51 8.42 -3.58
CA ASN A 59 -3.03 9.78 -3.70
C ASN A 59 -3.51 10.13 -5.12
N ASP A 60 -3.15 9.34 -6.13
CA ASP A 60 -3.58 9.56 -7.52
C ASP A 60 -5.03 9.11 -7.74
N PHE A 61 -5.54 8.24 -6.85
CA PHE A 61 -6.91 7.75 -6.92
C PHE A 61 -7.93 8.73 -6.33
N SER A 62 -9.04 8.88 -7.04
CA SER A 62 -10.11 9.82 -6.69
C SER A 62 -11.29 9.16 -5.97
N THR A 63 -11.43 7.84 -6.07
CA THR A 63 -12.50 7.11 -5.39
C THR A 63 -11.98 6.36 -4.16
N PRO A 64 -12.80 6.23 -3.08
CA PRO A 64 -12.42 5.42 -1.93
C PRO A 64 -12.17 3.95 -2.28
N LEU A 65 -12.90 3.41 -3.26
CA LEU A 65 -12.76 2.02 -3.69
C LEU A 65 -11.39 1.77 -4.33
N GLU A 66 -10.95 2.63 -5.24
CA GLU A 66 -9.62 2.53 -5.86
C GLU A 66 -8.50 2.63 -4.82
N ARG A 67 -8.65 3.53 -3.84
CA ARG A 67 -7.70 3.64 -2.72
C ARG A 67 -7.64 2.37 -1.88
N LEU A 68 -8.79 1.77 -1.60
CA LEU A 68 -8.87 0.51 -0.87
C LEU A 68 -8.23 -0.64 -1.67
N GLN A 69 -8.44 -0.68 -2.99
CA GLN A 69 -7.82 -1.65 -3.88
C GLN A 69 -6.29 -1.50 -3.92
N CYS A 70 -5.78 -0.27 -3.99
CA CYS A 70 -4.36 0.02 -3.89
C CYS A 70 -3.77 -0.51 -2.57
N LEU A 71 -4.41 -0.21 -1.43
CA LEU A 71 -3.98 -0.74 -0.12
C LEU A 71 -4.02 -2.27 -0.07
N ARG A 72 -5.05 -2.90 -0.63
CA ARG A 72 -5.14 -4.36 -0.74
C ARG A 72 -3.98 -4.93 -1.57
N HIS A 73 -3.63 -4.29 -2.68
CA HIS A 73 -2.51 -4.72 -3.52
C HIS A 73 -1.17 -4.60 -2.79
N VAL A 74 -0.94 -3.48 -2.08
CA VAL A 74 0.24 -3.28 -1.23
C VAL A 74 0.39 -4.40 -0.20
N VAL A 75 -0.69 -4.75 0.50
CA VAL A 75 -0.70 -5.84 1.49
C VAL A 75 -0.40 -7.17 0.81
N THR A 76 -1.05 -7.46 -0.32
CA THR A 76 -0.86 -8.71 -1.07
C THR A 76 0.58 -8.87 -1.55
N LEU A 77 1.20 -7.80 -2.05
CA LEU A 77 2.61 -7.81 -2.43
C LEU A 77 3.51 -8.08 -1.22
N ARG A 78 3.17 -7.54 -0.04
CA ARG A 78 3.98 -7.74 1.17
C ARG A 78 3.84 -9.11 1.81
N THR A 79 2.68 -9.76 1.71
CA THR A 79 2.41 -11.01 2.41
C THR A 79 2.72 -12.26 1.59
N ARG A 80 3.03 -12.12 0.29
CA ARG A 80 3.43 -13.24 -0.56
C ARG A 80 4.95 -13.43 -0.53
N PRO A 81 5.48 -14.61 -0.18
CA PRO A 81 6.92 -14.87 -0.29
C PRO A 81 7.37 -14.82 -1.75
N VAL A 82 8.58 -14.31 -2.01
CA VAL A 82 9.16 -14.11 -3.35
C VAL A 82 9.12 -15.38 -4.22
N GLU A 83 9.33 -16.55 -3.62
CA GLU A 83 9.28 -17.85 -4.29
C GLU A 83 7.90 -18.13 -4.93
N ALA A 84 6.81 -17.71 -4.28
CA ALA A 84 5.45 -17.88 -4.77
C ALA A 84 5.05 -16.84 -5.84
N ALA A 85 5.79 -15.73 -5.95
CA ALA A 85 5.52 -14.69 -6.94
C ALA A 85 6.06 -15.03 -8.34
N LYS A 86 7.10 -15.87 -8.43
CA LYS A 86 7.73 -16.27 -9.70
C LYS A 86 6.90 -17.26 -10.52
N SER A 87 6.00 -18.02 -9.90
CA SER A 87 5.13 -18.99 -10.58
C SER A 87 3.88 -18.37 -11.22
N ASP A 88 3.50 -17.14 -10.84
CA ASP A 88 2.23 -16.51 -11.22
C ASP A 88 2.37 -15.46 -12.34
N ASP A 89 3.59 -15.21 -12.84
CA ASP A 89 3.84 -14.13 -13.82
C ASP A 89 3.19 -14.37 -15.21
N SER A 90 2.64 -15.56 -15.44
CA SER A 90 1.87 -15.91 -16.65
C SER A 90 0.38 -15.55 -16.58
N LYS A 91 -0.13 -14.98 -15.48
CA LYS A 91 -1.57 -14.74 -15.27
C LYS A 91 -1.91 -13.30 -14.89
N ARG A 92 -1.21 -12.32 -15.45
CA ARG A 92 -1.56 -10.89 -15.29
C ARG A 92 -2.70 -10.48 -16.23
N ASP A 93 -3.86 -11.10 -16.13
CA ASP A 93 -5.11 -10.52 -16.63
C ASP A 93 -6.30 -11.05 -15.81
N GLY A 94 -6.91 -10.17 -15.01
CA GLY A 94 -8.35 -10.22 -14.79
C GLY A 94 -8.95 -11.14 -13.71
N GLY A 95 -8.23 -11.61 -12.69
CA GLY A 95 -8.92 -12.45 -11.69
C GLY A 95 -8.21 -12.73 -10.38
N TYR A 96 -8.35 -11.85 -9.39
CA TYR A 96 -8.14 -12.21 -7.98
C TYR A 96 -9.23 -11.60 -7.09
N LEU A 97 -10.48 -11.86 -7.47
CA LEU A 97 -11.63 -11.77 -6.59
C LEU A 97 -11.98 -13.23 -6.25
N LEU A 98 -11.29 -13.87 -5.30
CA LEU A 98 -11.83 -14.95 -4.43
C LEU A 98 -10.81 -15.60 -3.46
N ASP A 99 -9.50 -15.56 -3.68
CA ASP A 99 -8.57 -16.42 -2.90
C ASP A 99 -8.12 -15.91 -1.51
N LEU A 100 -8.74 -14.86 -0.95
CA LEU A 100 -8.32 -14.31 0.36
C LEU A 100 -9.19 -14.73 1.55
N VAL A 101 -10.17 -15.62 1.36
CA VAL A 101 -10.98 -16.15 2.48
C VAL A 101 -10.26 -17.32 3.19
N GLU A 102 -9.16 -17.83 2.65
CA GLU A 102 -8.54 -19.08 3.15
C GLU A 102 -7.32 -18.91 4.06
N TYR A 103 -6.97 -17.69 4.48
CA TYR A 103 -6.03 -17.49 5.59
C TYR A 103 -6.80 -17.16 6.88
N ARG A 104 -7.44 -18.19 7.47
CA ARG A 104 -7.89 -18.14 8.87
C ARG A 104 -6.68 -18.31 9.80
N LEU A 105 -6.68 -17.49 10.84
CA LEU A 105 -5.90 -17.60 12.08
C LEU A 105 -5.87 -19.02 12.65
#